data_AF-A0AAD0JB22-F1
#
_entry.id   AF-A0AAD0JB22-F1
#
_cell.length_a   1.000
_cell.length_b   1.000
_cell.length_c   1.000
_cell.angle_alpha   90.00
_cell.angle_beta   90.00
_cell.angle_gamma   90.00
#
_symmetry.space_group_name_H-M   'P 1'
#
loop_
_entity.id
_entity.type
_entity.pdbx_description
1 polymer ?
#
loop_
_entity_poly.entity_id
_entity_poly.type
_entity_poly.pdbx_seq_one_letter_code
_entity_poly.pdbx_strand_id
1 'polypeptide(L)'
;MQDDIDDTDTPGWDAINAALAPLYAGQAPQHFGTALPYTLGGQDPLDGISVYWADAPQPHWHYVTYGFSELYAKESSDAQVSGYGFELTFRLAASAGESAGSTPPVWPMNLLQNLARYVFGSGNVFEDGHHLNANGPIALETDTRLCHLAFVADPQLPPRDTASGHLQFLQLVGLTDEEMEAIKRWSTRGVLQALQPAMPLWISDLHRGNLLDDPALAAQVQEGSQREGSTTGMLFVETLHWRQQDGVTTLVLGAGQVHSVAELLGLRLRHGKPLELVSGERQWTFAPGGAEAATAIDDDSAYWVLDEAGLQAAAALPARRGVYPLNAALQIEVVPTQLRDGKGNVIREIG
;
A
#
# COMPACT_ATOMS: atom_id res chain seq x y z
N MET A 1 -23.27 21.34 -40.53
CA MET A 1 -21.91 21.70 -40.11
C MET A 1 -21.33 20.42 -39.61
N GLN A 2 -20.39 19.88 -40.36
CA GLN A 2 -19.57 18.75 -39.94
C GLN A 2 -18.70 19.33 -38.83
N ASP A 3 -18.86 18.89 -37.59
CA ASP A 3 -17.90 19.24 -36.54
C ASP A 3 -16.61 18.54 -36.92
N ASP A 4 -15.63 19.33 -37.36
CA ASP A 4 -14.24 18.92 -37.52
C ASP A 4 -13.74 18.58 -36.11
N ILE A 5 -13.86 17.31 -35.72
CA ILE A 5 -13.07 16.76 -34.62
C ILE A 5 -11.65 16.72 -35.14
N ASP A 6 -10.83 17.67 -34.69
CA ASP A 6 -9.40 17.68 -34.93
C ASP A 6 -8.82 16.45 -34.23
N ASP A 7 -8.25 15.50 -34.99
CA ASP A 7 -7.61 14.27 -34.50
C ASP A 7 -6.38 14.53 -33.59
N THR A 8 -6.14 15.78 -33.22
CA THR A 8 -5.08 16.25 -32.30
C THR A 8 -5.60 16.76 -30.94
N ASP A 9 -6.90 16.72 -30.68
CA ASP A 9 -7.44 17.15 -29.38
C ASP A 9 -7.02 16.16 -28.26
N THR A 10 -6.24 16.65 -27.29
CA THR A 10 -5.73 15.86 -26.16
C THR A 10 -6.17 16.45 -24.81
N PRO A 11 -7.49 16.55 -24.55
CA PRO A 11 -8.03 17.30 -23.41
C PRO A 11 -7.56 16.76 -22.05
N GLY A 12 -7.33 15.45 -21.94
CA GLY A 12 -6.77 14.85 -20.72
C GLY A 12 -5.29 15.22 -20.53
N TRP A 13 -4.52 15.19 -21.61
CA TRP A 13 -3.12 15.63 -21.62
C TRP A 13 -2.98 17.09 -21.21
N ASP A 14 -3.80 17.96 -21.81
CA ASP A 14 -3.84 19.39 -21.50
C ASP A 14 -4.27 19.67 -20.07
N ALA A 15 -5.19 18.89 -19.52
CA ALA A 15 -5.60 19.01 -18.12
C ALA A 15 -4.45 18.68 -17.15
N ILE A 16 -3.66 17.64 -17.44
CA ILE A 16 -2.47 17.28 -16.66
C ILE A 16 -1.41 18.40 -16.78
N ASN A 17 -1.13 18.87 -18.00
CA ASN A 17 -0.17 19.96 -18.22
C ASN A 17 -0.59 21.26 -17.53
N ALA A 18 -1.88 21.59 -17.55
CA ALA A 18 -2.41 22.76 -16.86
C ALA A 18 -2.26 22.67 -15.34
N ALA A 19 -2.29 21.46 -14.76
CA ALA A 19 -2.03 21.24 -13.35
C ALA A 19 -0.54 21.45 -12.99
N LEU A 20 0.35 21.09 -13.91
CA LEU A 20 1.81 21.16 -13.73
C LEU A 20 2.38 22.55 -14.03
N ALA A 21 1.77 23.31 -14.94
CA ALA A 21 2.28 24.61 -15.39
C ALA A 21 2.53 25.62 -14.24
N PRO A 22 1.68 25.73 -13.20
CA PRO A 22 1.96 26.60 -12.05
C PRO A 22 3.14 26.13 -11.20
N LEU A 23 3.38 24.82 -11.11
CA LEU A 23 4.47 24.24 -10.30
C LEU A 23 5.83 24.40 -10.98
N TYR A 24 5.86 24.33 -12.31
CA TYR A 24 7.08 24.30 -13.12
C TYR A 24 7.11 25.41 -14.16
N ALA A 25 6.70 26.62 -13.76
CA ALA A 25 6.56 27.76 -14.66
C ALA A 25 7.86 28.04 -15.44
N GLY A 26 7.77 27.97 -16.78
CA GLY A 26 8.90 28.21 -17.68
C GLY A 26 9.86 27.02 -17.86
N GLN A 27 9.60 25.87 -17.24
CA GLN A 27 10.35 24.64 -17.46
C GLN A 27 9.62 23.76 -18.49
N ALA A 28 10.35 23.32 -19.52
CA ALA A 28 9.88 22.25 -20.39
C ALA A 28 10.22 20.89 -19.73
N PRO A 29 9.27 19.96 -19.59
CA PRO A 29 9.57 18.65 -19.02
C PRO A 29 10.50 17.83 -19.91
N GLN A 30 11.27 16.94 -19.29
CA GLN A 30 11.88 15.83 -20.01
C GLN A 30 10.80 14.75 -20.17
N HIS A 31 10.25 14.63 -21.38
CA HIS A 31 9.16 13.69 -21.66
C HIS A 31 9.68 12.39 -22.30
N PHE A 32 9.28 11.25 -21.74
CA PHE A 32 9.66 9.92 -22.17
C PHE A 32 8.42 9.14 -22.59
N GLY A 33 8.16 9.09 -23.90
CA GLY A 33 7.04 8.33 -24.47
C GLY A 33 7.41 6.88 -24.78
N THR A 34 6.40 6.04 -25.03
CA THR A 34 6.63 4.66 -25.49
C THR A 34 6.97 4.60 -26.97
N ALA A 35 7.86 3.67 -27.35
CA ALA A 35 8.24 3.48 -28.74
C ALA A 35 7.14 2.81 -29.59
N LEU A 36 6.30 1.98 -28.94
CA LEU A 36 5.12 1.36 -29.53
C LEU A 36 3.96 1.51 -28.54
N PRO A 37 2.87 2.18 -28.90
CA PRO A 37 1.70 2.33 -28.03
C PRO A 37 1.13 0.99 -27.57
N TYR A 38 0.62 0.95 -26.34
CA TYR A 38 0.04 -0.26 -25.76
C TYR A 38 -1.13 -0.81 -26.57
N THR A 39 -1.98 0.09 -27.09
CA THR A 39 -3.12 -0.24 -27.97
C THR A 39 -2.70 -0.93 -29.28
N LEU A 40 -1.44 -0.78 -29.68
CA LEU A 40 -0.83 -1.41 -30.86
C LEU A 40 0.02 -2.65 -30.52
N GLY A 41 -0.12 -3.19 -29.30
CA GLY A 41 0.62 -4.37 -28.83
C GLY A 41 1.97 -4.06 -28.18
N GLY A 42 2.21 -2.80 -27.78
CA GLY A 42 3.34 -2.42 -26.93
C GLY A 42 3.31 -3.11 -25.56
N GLN A 43 4.46 -3.15 -24.88
CA GLN A 43 4.57 -3.76 -23.55
C GLN A 43 4.36 -2.77 -22.40
N ASP A 44 4.29 -1.49 -22.71
CA ASP A 44 4.27 -0.39 -21.75
C ASP A 44 2.93 0.34 -21.81
N PRO A 45 2.07 0.24 -20.78
CA PRO A 45 0.71 0.80 -20.81
C PRO A 45 0.64 2.32 -20.83
N LEU A 46 1.62 3.00 -20.23
CA LEU A 46 1.62 4.46 -20.15
C LEU A 46 2.08 5.05 -21.48
N ASP A 47 1.33 5.99 -22.05
CA ASP A 47 1.71 6.76 -23.23
C ASP A 47 3.04 7.49 -23.03
N GLY A 48 3.27 8.00 -21.82
CA GLY A 48 4.55 8.57 -21.44
C GLY A 48 4.67 8.98 -19.99
N ILE A 49 5.87 9.44 -19.64
CA ILE A 49 6.22 9.96 -18.32
C ILE A 49 6.95 11.28 -18.51
N SER A 50 6.43 12.34 -17.92
CA SER A 50 7.10 13.64 -17.86
C SER A 50 7.90 13.76 -16.57
N VAL A 51 9.14 14.24 -16.67
CA VAL A 51 10.01 14.47 -15.52
C VAL A 51 10.36 15.95 -15.42
N TYR A 52 10.14 16.49 -14.22
CA TYR A 52 10.41 17.87 -13.86
C TYR A 52 11.51 17.94 -12.79
N TRP A 53 12.20 19.08 -12.72
CA TRP A 53 13.15 19.38 -11.65
C TRP A 53 12.57 20.42 -10.71
N ALA A 54 12.72 20.20 -9.40
CA ALA A 54 12.37 21.16 -8.36
C ALA A 54 13.52 21.33 -7.36
N ASP A 55 13.83 22.59 -7.00
CA ASP A 55 14.89 22.91 -6.04
C ASP A 55 14.43 22.87 -4.58
N ALA A 56 13.13 22.98 -4.32
CA ALA A 56 12.55 23.10 -2.99
C ALA A 56 11.48 22.03 -2.74
N PRO A 57 11.31 21.53 -1.50
CA PRO A 57 12.05 21.88 -0.27
C PRO A 57 13.50 21.39 -0.26
N GLN A 58 13.84 20.44 -1.13
CA GLN A 58 15.19 20.05 -1.49
C GLN A 58 15.23 19.71 -2.98
N PRO A 59 16.40 19.73 -3.64
CA PRO A 59 16.57 19.28 -5.01
C PRO A 59 15.98 17.88 -5.23
N HIS A 60 15.04 17.75 -6.17
CA HIS A 60 14.41 16.48 -6.51
C HIS A 60 13.87 16.45 -7.94
N TRP A 61 13.73 15.24 -8.45
CA TRP A 61 13.00 14.92 -9.67
C TRP A 61 11.54 14.64 -9.35
N HIS A 62 10.61 15.16 -10.14
CA HIS A 62 9.18 14.85 -10.05
C HIS A 62 8.71 14.18 -11.34
N TYR A 63 8.37 12.90 -11.24
CA TYR A 63 7.87 12.06 -12.33
C TYR A 63 6.35 12.09 -12.32
N VAL A 64 5.74 12.25 -13.48
CA VAL A 64 4.28 12.30 -13.67
C VAL A 64 3.91 11.41 -14.84
N THR A 65 3.01 10.45 -14.61
CA THR A 65 2.54 9.53 -15.66
C THR A 65 1.46 10.15 -16.52
N TYR A 66 1.35 9.64 -17.74
CA TYR A 66 0.28 9.88 -18.69
C TYR A 66 -0.15 8.51 -19.22
N GLY A 67 -1.37 8.08 -18.91
CA GLY A 67 -1.97 6.89 -19.50
C GLY A 67 -2.91 6.12 -18.57
N PHE A 68 -2.92 6.41 -17.26
CA PHE A 68 -3.96 5.85 -16.38
C PHE A 68 -5.31 6.56 -16.58
N SER A 69 -5.27 7.83 -16.94
CA SER A 69 -6.45 8.62 -17.31
C SER A 69 -6.67 8.61 -18.83
N GLU A 70 -7.85 9.03 -19.28
CA GLU A 70 -8.14 9.18 -20.72
C GLU A 70 -7.54 10.50 -21.24
N LEU A 71 -6.40 10.39 -21.92
CA LEU A 71 -5.62 11.53 -22.41
C LEU A 71 -6.24 12.21 -23.64
N TYR A 72 -6.99 11.43 -24.42
CA TYR A 72 -7.64 11.82 -25.66
C TYR A 72 -9.16 11.97 -25.44
N ALA A 73 -9.98 11.45 -26.36
CA ALA A 73 -11.42 11.34 -26.18
C ALA A 73 -11.79 10.30 -25.10
N LYS A 74 -13.00 10.44 -24.55
CA LYS A 74 -13.61 9.47 -23.66
C LYS A 74 -13.87 8.14 -24.38
N GLU A 75 -13.38 7.04 -23.83
CA GLU A 75 -13.55 5.67 -24.30
C GLU A 75 -14.31 4.79 -23.29
N SER A 76 -14.09 4.99 -21.99
CA SER A 76 -14.73 4.25 -20.91
C SER A 76 -16.20 4.64 -20.77
N SER A 77 -17.05 3.69 -20.37
CA SER A 77 -18.49 3.88 -20.22
C SER A 77 -18.89 4.77 -19.03
N ASP A 78 -18.00 4.94 -18.06
CA ASP A 78 -18.24 5.80 -16.90
C ASP A 78 -17.87 7.24 -17.24
N ALA A 79 -18.87 8.10 -17.45
CA ALA A 79 -18.68 9.50 -17.75
C ALA A 79 -18.13 10.33 -16.57
N GLN A 80 -18.16 9.80 -15.35
CA GLN A 80 -17.71 10.53 -14.16
C GLN A 80 -16.20 10.36 -13.92
N VAL A 81 -15.59 9.31 -14.45
CA VAL A 81 -14.20 8.94 -14.16
C VAL A 81 -13.40 8.88 -15.47
N SER A 82 -12.27 9.59 -15.49
CA SER A 82 -11.34 9.56 -16.62
C SER A 82 -10.43 8.34 -16.51
N GLY A 83 -10.61 7.35 -17.38
CA GLY A 83 -9.86 6.09 -17.37
C GLY A 83 -9.97 5.34 -16.04
N TYR A 84 -8.83 5.08 -15.39
CA TYR A 84 -8.74 4.52 -14.04
C TYR A 84 -8.92 5.57 -12.92
N GLY A 85 -9.13 6.84 -13.28
CA GLY A 85 -9.45 7.93 -12.35
C GLY A 85 -8.25 8.55 -11.65
N PHE A 86 -7.02 8.21 -12.02
CA PHE A 86 -5.82 8.81 -11.45
C PHE A 86 -4.68 8.89 -12.47
N GLU A 87 -3.65 9.67 -12.14
CA GLU A 87 -2.28 9.51 -12.64
C GLU A 87 -1.34 9.31 -11.45
N LEU A 88 -0.23 8.60 -11.66
CA LEU A 88 0.78 8.41 -10.64
C LEU A 88 1.82 9.53 -10.70
N THR A 89 2.28 9.95 -9.52
CA THR A 89 3.43 10.82 -9.38
C THR A 89 4.49 10.20 -8.48
N PHE A 90 5.75 10.60 -8.65
CA PHE A 90 6.83 10.15 -7.77
C PHE A 90 7.87 11.25 -7.63
N ARG A 91 8.35 11.47 -6.40
CA ARG A 91 9.40 12.44 -6.12
C ARG A 91 10.65 11.73 -5.63
N LEU A 92 11.75 11.88 -6.35
CA LEU A 92 13.04 11.28 -6.04
C LEU A 92 14.04 12.37 -5.66
N ALA A 93 14.60 12.29 -4.46
CA ALA A 93 15.67 13.20 -4.04
C ALA A 93 16.82 13.16 -5.05
N ALA A 94 17.33 14.32 -5.44
CA ALA A 94 18.42 14.41 -6.38
C ALA A 94 19.74 13.96 -5.72
N SER A 95 20.56 13.24 -6.47
CA SER A 95 21.90 12.87 -6.04
C SER A 95 22.84 14.09 -6.03
N ALA A 96 23.93 14.00 -5.26
CA ALA A 96 24.91 15.07 -5.17
C ALA A 96 25.46 15.44 -6.57
N GLY A 97 25.34 16.72 -6.94
CA GLY A 97 25.81 17.25 -8.22
C GLY A 97 24.79 17.18 -9.36
N GLU A 98 23.61 16.59 -9.15
CA GLU A 98 22.51 16.71 -10.10
C GLU A 98 21.91 18.13 -10.10
N SER A 99 21.36 18.52 -11.24
CA SER A 99 20.71 19.81 -11.45
C SER A 99 19.60 19.68 -12.49
N ALA A 100 18.84 20.76 -12.73
CA ALA A 100 17.80 20.80 -13.76
C ALA A 100 18.28 20.38 -15.17
N GLY A 101 19.56 20.56 -15.49
CA GLY A 101 20.15 20.17 -16.78
C GLY A 101 20.65 18.72 -16.85
N SER A 102 20.59 17.98 -15.75
CA SER A 102 20.99 16.56 -15.70
C SER A 102 19.93 15.67 -16.35
N THR A 103 20.34 14.45 -16.73
CA THR A 103 19.40 13.40 -17.13
C THR A 103 18.83 12.73 -15.88
N PRO A 104 17.50 12.63 -15.73
CA PRO A 104 16.90 12.01 -14.55
C PRO A 104 17.18 10.50 -14.52
N PRO A 105 17.24 9.89 -13.33
CA PRO A 105 17.30 8.43 -13.19
C PRO A 105 16.12 7.75 -13.92
N VAL A 106 16.41 6.65 -14.62
CA VAL A 106 15.42 5.92 -15.44
C VAL A 106 14.63 4.89 -14.63
N TRP A 107 15.18 4.37 -13.54
CA TRP A 107 14.53 3.31 -12.75
C TRP A 107 13.12 3.67 -12.25
N PRO A 108 12.77 4.92 -11.88
CA PRO A 108 11.40 5.24 -11.47
C PRO A 108 10.41 5.09 -12.62
N MET A 109 10.83 5.33 -13.87
CA MET A 109 9.99 5.12 -15.04
C MET A 109 9.63 3.64 -15.19
N ASN A 110 10.61 2.75 -15.00
CA ASN A 110 10.38 1.30 -15.01
C ASN A 110 9.46 0.87 -13.86
N LEU A 111 9.62 1.44 -12.67
CA LEU A 111 8.73 1.19 -11.53
C LEU A 111 7.28 1.60 -11.87
N LEU A 112 7.08 2.81 -12.39
CA LEU A 112 5.76 3.32 -12.76
C LEU A 112 5.10 2.47 -13.86
N GLN A 113 5.86 2.04 -14.88
CA GLN A 113 5.37 1.12 -15.91
C GLN A 113 5.01 -0.26 -15.33
N ASN A 114 5.78 -0.79 -14.38
CA ASN A 114 5.45 -2.05 -13.71
C ASN A 114 4.11 -1.96 -12.96
N LEU A 115 3.87 -0.84 -12.26
CA LEU A 115 2.59 -0.58 -11.60
C LEU A 115 1.45 -0.41 -12.59
N ALA A 116 1.70 0.25 -13.72
CA ALA A 116 0.73 0.35 -14.81
C ALA A 116 0.35 -1.04 -15.34
N ARG A 117 1.32 -1.91 -15.62
CA ARG A 117 1.03 -3.29 -16.05
C ARG A 117 0.20 -4.07 -15.04
N TYR A 118 0.42 -3.86 -13.74
CA TYR A 118 -0.41 -4.47 -12.70
C TYR A 118 -1.87 -3.98 -12.77
N VAL A 119 -2.11 -2.67 -12.83
CA VAL A 119 -3.47 -2.10 -12.87
C VAL A 119 -4.18 -2.53 -14.14
N PHE A 120 -3.53 -2.40 -15.30
CA PHE A 120 -4.12 -2.78 -16.60
C PHE A 120 -4.34 -4.28 -16.74
N GLY A 121 -3.51 -5.12 -16.12
CA GLY A 121 -3.64 -6.57 -16.16
C GLY A 121 -4.66 -7.14 -15.19
N SER A 122 -4.84 -6.50 -14.02
CA SER A 122 -5.72 -7.01 -12.94
C SER A 122 -7.04 -6.26 -12.81
N GLY A 123 -7.12 -5.01 -13.29
CA GLY A 123 -8.23 -4.10 -13.04
C GLY A 123 -8.26 -3.50 -11.63
N ASN A 124 -7.33 -3.89 -10.75
CA ASN A 124 -7.27 -3.38 -9.39
C ASN A 124 -6.60 -1.99 -9.37
N VAL A 125 -7.36 -0.97 -8.98
CA VAL A 125 -6.89 0.42 -8.91
C VAL A 125 -6.23 0.74 -7.57
N PHE A 126 -5.36 1.75 -7.57
CA PHE A 126 -4.79 2.31 -6.35
C PHE A 126 -5.63 3.48 -5.85
N GLU A 127 -5.66 3.67 -4.53
CA GLU A 127 -6.32 4.79 -3.87
C GLU A 127 -5.39 5.40 -2.81
N ASP A 128 -5.71 6.64 -2.40
CA ASP A 128 -5.02 7.30 -1.30
C ASP A 128 -5.13 6.48 0.00
N GLY A 129 -3.97 6.14 0.57
CA GLY A 129 -3.83 5.27 1.73
C GLY A 129 -3.54 3.81 1.39
N HIS A 130 -3.52 3.39 0.11
CA HIS A 130 -3.02 2.07 -0.26
C HIS A 130 -1.52 1.96 -0.02
N HIS A 131 -1.05 0.73 0.14
CA HIS A 131 0.37 0.41 0.28
C HIS A 131 0.66 -0.98 -0.28
N LEU A 132 1.92 -1.23 -0.66
CA LEU A 132 2.37 -2.54 -1.15
C LEU A 132 3.83 -2.81 -0.77
N ASN A 133 4.16 -4.09 -0.72
CA ASN A 133 5.55 -4.56 -0.63
C ASN A 133 6.13 -4.67 -2.04
N ALA A 134 7.27 -4.03 -2.29
CA ALA A 134 7.93 -4.05 -3.60
C ALA A 134 8.70 -5.36 -3.85
N ASN A 135 8.70 -6.30 -2.88
CA ASN A 135 9.42 -7.57 -2.89
C ASN A 135 10.94 -7.41 -3.06
N GLY A 136 11.47 -6.32 -2.48
CA GLY A 136 12.86 -5.92 -2.58
C GLY A 136 12.99 -4.40 -2.63
N PRO A 137 14.22 -3.88 -2.80
CA PRO A 137 14.46 -2.44 -2.95
C PRO A 137 13.65 -1.84 -4.10
N ILE A 138 13.03 -0.68 -3.88
CA ILE A 138 12.29 0.05 -4.94
C ILE A 138 13.20 0.47 -6.10
N ALA A 139 14.49 0.67 -5.81
CA ALA A 139 15.56 0.89 -6.78
C ALA A 139 16.49 -0.32 -6.77
N LEU A 140 16.39 -1.16 -7.80
CA LEU A 140 17.24 -2.35 -7.93
C LEU A 140 18.72 -1.98 -7.96
N GLU A 141 19.56 -2.90 -7.47
CA GLU A 141 21.03 -2.74 -7.41
C GLU A 141 21.51 -1.53 -6.61
N THR A 142 20.62 -0.88 -5.88
CA THR A 142 20.94 0.21 -4.95
C THR A 142 20.83 -0.31 -3.52
N ASP A 143 21.81 0.04 -2.69
CA ASP A 143 21.76 -0.23 -1.25
C ASP A 143 20.82 0.78 -0.58
N THR A 144 19.52 0.52 -0.70
CA THR A 144 18.45 1.31 -0.08
C THR A 144 17.61 0.45 0.85
N ARG A 145 17.18 1.04 1.96
CA ARG A 145 16.22 0.42 2.90
C ARG A 145 14.77 0.54 2.43
N LEU A 146 14.52 1.27 1.34
CA LEU A 146 13.17 1.50 0.83
C LEU A 146 12.72 0.28 0.03
N CYS A 147 11.90 -0.57 0.64
CA CYS A 147 11.44 -1.84 0.08
C CYS A 147 9.91 -1.91 -0.10
N HIS A 148 9.22 -0.83 0.25
CA HIS A 148 7.76 -0.73 0.19
C HIS A 148 7.33 0.58 -0.43
N LEU A 149 6.07 0.63 -0.87
CA LEU A 149 5.45 1.83 -1.41
C LEU A 149 4.14 2.11 -0.68
N ALA A 150 3.89 3.38 -0.38
CA ALA A 150 2.56 3.89 -0.07
C ALA A 150 2.08 4.83 -1.18
N PHE A 151 0.77 4.94 -1.32
CA PHE A 151 0.09 5.82 -2.25
C PHE A 151 -0.63 6.89 -1.46
N VAL A 152 -0.37 8.16 -1.77
CA VAL A 152 -1.06 9.28 -1.16
C VAL A 152 -1.53 10.28 -2.21
N ALA A 153 -2.55 11.06 -1.90
CA ALA A 153 -2.88 12.23 -2.72
C ALA A 153 -1.64 13.14 -2.86
N ASP A 154 -1.29 13.53 -4.09
CA ASP A 154 -0.15 14.42 -4.32
C ASP A 154 -0.38 15.77 -3.62
N PRO A 155 0.57 16.22 -2.76
CA PRO A 155 0.37 17.41 -1.93
C PRO A 155 0.35 18.72 -2.73
N GLN A 156 0.75 18.72 -4.01
CA GLN A 156 0.81 19.90 -4.86
C GLN A 156 -0.13 19.82 -6.08
N LEU A 157 -0.67 18.65 -6.39
CA LEU A 157 -1.55 18.42 -7.54
C LEU A 157 -2.95 17.99 -7.07
N PRO A 158 -3.87 18.95 -6.81
CA PRO A 158 -5.22 18.61 -6.40
C PRO A 158 -5.99 17.88 -7.51
N PRO A 159 -7.00 17.06 -7.17
CA PRO A 159 -7.88 16.41 -8.15
C PRO A 159 -8.59 17.41 -9.06
N ARG A 160 -8.91 17.00 -10.28
CA ARG A 160 -9.47 17.88 -11.32
C ARG A 160 -10.48 17.16 -12.19
N ASP A 161 -11.42 17.94 -12.70
CA ASP A 161 -12.35 17.49 -13.73
C ASP A 161 -11.77 17.79 -15.12
N THR A 162 -11.90 16.83 -16.02
CA THR A 162 -11.54 16.94 -17.43
C THR A 162 -12.78 16.74 -18.30
N ALA A 163 -12.66 16.96 -19.61
CA ALA A 163 -13.73 16.61 -20.55
C ALA A 163 -14.08 15.11 -20.51
N SER A 164 -13.12 14.27 -20.13
CA SER A 164 -13.25 12.80 -20.02
C SER A 164 -13.63 12.32 -18.62
N GLY A 165 -13.92 13.22 -17.68
CA GLY A 165 -14.27 12.89 -16.30
C GLY A 165 -13.21 13.27 -15.28
N HIS A 166 -13.40 12.84 -14.04
CA HIS A 166 -12.56 13.17 -12.89
C HIS A 166 -11.24 12.39 -12.89
N LEU A 167 -10.15 13.06 -12.54
CA LEU A 167 -8.87 12.41 -12.23
C LEU A 167 -8.21 13.04 -10.99
N GLN A 168 -7.50 12.20 -10.24
CA GLN A 168 -6.64 12.62 -9.13
C GLN A 168 -5.17 12.30 -9.40
N PHE A 169 -4.25 12.86 -8.61
CA PHE A 169 -2.83 12.51 -8.65
C PHE A 169 -2.47 11.73 -7.39
N LEU A 170 -1.94 10.52 -7.57
CA LEU A 170 -1.48 9.66 -6.47
C LEU A 170 0.05 9.60 -6.47
N GLN A 171 0.65 10.19 -5.45
CA GLN A 171 2.08 10.15 -5.24
C GLN A 171 2.53 8.88 -4.54
N LEU A 172 3.54 8.24 -5.12
CA LEU A 172 4.26 7.13 -4.51
C LEU A 172 5.24 7.65 -3.44
N VAL A 173 5.29 6.95 -2.31
CA VAL A 173 6.22 7.21 -1.21
C VAL A 173 7.00 5.93 -0.90
N GLY A 174 8.31 5.96 -1.03
CA GLY A 174 9.19 4.85 -0.65
C GLY A 174 9.27 4.71 0.87
N LEU A 175 9.11 3.49 1.38
CA LEU A 175 9.04 3.16 2.80
C LEU A 175 10.01 2.05 3.20
N THR A 176 10.54 2.13 4.41
CA THR A 176 11.30 1.07 5.07
C THR A 176 10.39 -0.04 5.60
N ASP A 177 10.97 -1.19 5.96
CA ASP A 177 10.24 -2.30 6.60
C ASP A 177 9.56 -1.83 7.89
N GLU A 178 10.25 -1.07 8.74
CA GLU A 178 9.73 -0.62 10.02
C GLU A 178 8.56 0.36 9.88
N GLU A 179 8.63 1.25 8.89
CA GLU A 179 7.54 2.17 8.55
C GLU A 179 6.32 1.42 8.01
N MET A 180 6.54 0.40 7.17
CA MET A 180 5.46 -0.49 6.70
C MET A 180 4.80 -1.25 7.87
N GLU A 181 5.59 -1.77 8.81
CA GLU A 181 5.02 -2.42 10.00
C GLU A 181 4.24 -1.44 10.88
N ALA A 182 4.68 -0.18 10.98
CA ALA A 182 3.88 0.86 11.64
C ALA A 182 2.56 1.14 10.91
N ILE A 183 2.56 1.15 9.57
CA ILE A 183 1.33 1.30 8.77
C ILE A 183 0.33 0.18 9.06
N LYS A 184 0.79 -1.07 9.11
CA LYS A 184 -0.06 -2.22 9.45
C LYS A 184 -0.67 -2.09 10.85
N ARG A 185 0.08 -1.55 11.81
CA ARG A 185 -0.37 -1.35 13.20
C ARG A 185 -1.29 -0.16 13.38
N TRP A 186 -1.29 0.82 12.47
CA TRP A 186 -2.12 2.00 12.57
C TRP A 186 -2.89 2.27 11.27
N SER A 187 -2.30 3.04 10.36
CA SER A 187 -2.84 3.29 9.03
C SER A 187 -1.79 3.98 8.18
N THR A 188 -1.89 3.84 6.86
CA THR A 188 -1.01 4.55 5.91
C THR A 188 -1.06 6.06 6.14
N ARG A 189 -2.26 6.63 6.17
CA ARG A 189 -2.47 8.07 6.33
C ARG A 189 -1.95 8.59 7.67
N GLY A 190 -2.25 7.88 8.77
CA GLY A 190 -1.81 8.28 10.11
C GLY A 190 -0.30 8.29 10.24
N VAL A 191 0.37 7.20 9.81
CA VAL A 191 1.83 7.10 9.85
C VAL A 191 2.46 8.20 9.00
N LEU A 192 2.02 8.35 7.75
CA LEU A 192 2.56 9.39 6.88
C LEU A 192 2.36 10.76 7.50
N GLN A 193 1.16 11.10 7.98
CA GLN A 193 0.90 12.37 8.66
C GLN A 193 1.86 12.65 9.82
N ALA A 194 2.19 11.64 10.64
CA ALA A 194 3.19 11.78 11.70
C ALA A 194 4.61 12.00 11.15
N LEU A 195 4.97 11.33 10.05
CA LEU A 195 6.27 11.45 9.39
C LEU A 195 6.43 12.72 8.53
N GLN A 196 5.33 13.42 8.22
CA GLN A 196 5.30 14.59 7.33
C GLN A 196 6.39 15.64 7.64
N PRO A 197 6.64 16.02 8.91
CA PRO A 197 7.64 17.05 9.22
C PRO A 197 9.07 16.64 8.83
N ALA A 198 9.36 15.34 8.81
CA ALA A 198 10.67 14.79 8.45
C ALA A 198 10.77 14.41 6.96
N MET A 199 9.64 14.35 6.24
CA MET A 199 9.59 14.00 4.82
C MET A 199 8.67 14.96 4.04
N PRO A 200 9.06 16.24 3.89
CA PRO A 200 8.23 17.23 3.22
C PRO A 200 8.03 16.85 1.74
N LEU A 201 6.79 17.04 1.26
CA LEU A 201 6.33 16.61 -0.06
C LEU A 201 6.53 15.11 -0.36
N TRP A 202 6.79 14.26 0.65
CA TRP A 202 7.08 12.83 0.50
C TRP A 202 8.16 12.50 -0.54
N ILE A 203 9.18 13.34 -0.61
CA ILE A 203 10.35 13.10 -1.47
C ILE A 203 11.06 11.85 -0.96
N SER A 204 11.16 10.84 -1.82
CA SER A 204 11.85 9.59 -1.52
C SER A 204 13.35 9.79 -1.73
N ASP A 205 14.12 9.74 -0.64
CA ASP A 205 15.58 9.71 -0.66
C ASP A 205 16.05 8.27 -0.47
N LEU A 206 16.74 7.71 -1.47
CA LEU A 206 17.21 6.32 -1.46
C LEU A 206 18.22 6.04 -0.34
N HIS A 207 18.88 7.07 0.20
CA HIS A 207 19.90 6.93 1.24
C HIS A 207 19.38 7.22 2.65
N ARG A 208 18.07 7.51 2.81
CA ARG A 208 17.50 7.74 4.13
C ARG A 208 17.39 6.47 4.96
N GLY A 209 17.51 6.62 6.27
CA GLY A 209 17.17 5.58 7.24
C GLY A 209 15.66 5.47 7.51
N ASN A 210 15.31 4.63 8.47
CA ASN A 210 13.98 4.56 9.05
C ASN A 210 13.70 5.84 9.85
N LEU A 211 12.61 6.54 9.55
CA LEU A 211 12.25 7.76 10.28
C LEU A 211 11.78 7.47 11.71
N LEU A 212 11.33 6.25 12.00
CA LEU A 212 10.95 5.82 13.35
C LEU A 212 12.16 5.54 14.25
N ASP A 213 13.39 5.71 13.76
CA ASP A 213 14.58 5.76 14.61
C ASP A 213 14.60 7.06 15.45
N ASP A 214 13.84 8.10 15.04
CA ASP A 214 13.54 9.27 15.88
C ASP A 214 12.48 8.90 16.94
N PRO A 215 12.82 8.93 18.25
CA PRO A 215 11.89 8.58 19.31
C PRO A 215 10.62 9.45 19.36
N ALA A 216 10.70 10.71 18.92
CA ALA A 216 9.54 11.60 18.90
C ALA A 216 8.52 11.17 17.84
N LEU A 217 9.00 10.83 16.64
CA LEU A 217 8.15 10.32 15.56
C LEU A 217 7.57 8.94 15.92
N ALA A 218 8.41 8.06 16.48
CA ALA A 218 7.96 6.75 16.95
C ALA A 218 6.85 6.85 18.02
N ALA A 219 7.02 7.76 19.00
CA ALA A 219 6.01 8.01 20.03
C ALA A 219 4.70 8.53 19.42
N GLN A 220 4.75 9.48 18.49
CA GLN A 220 3.56 10.00 17.82
C GLN A 220 2.80 8.91 17.06
N VAL A 221 3.52 8.05 16.34
CA VAL A 221 2.93 6.90 15.62
C VAL A 221 2.29 5.91 16.60
N GLN A 222 2.97 5.61 17.71
CA GLN A 222 2.45 4.71 18.73
C GLN A 222 1.19 5.27 19.41
N GLU A 223 1.19 6.55 19.78
CA GLU A 223 0.04 7.24 20.36
C GLU A 223 -1.14 7.29 19.38
N GLY A 224 -0.87 7.54 18.10
CA GLY A 224 -1.87 7.48 17.02
C GLY A 224 -2.51 6.10 16.91
N SER A 225 -1.68 5.06 16.81
CA SER A 225 -2.11 3.65 16.79
C SER A 225 -2.98 3.29 18.00
N GLN A 226 -2.54 3.64 19.21
CA GLN A 226 -3.28 3.34 20.44
C GLN A 226 -4.61 4.08 20.55
N ARG A 227 -4.70 5.28 19.97
CA ARG A 227 -5.91 6.09 20.00
C ARG A 227 -6.94 5.63 18.97
N GLU A 228 -6.50 5.26 17.77
CA GLU A 228 -7.38 5.07 16.60
C GLU A 228 -7.54 3.59 16.19
N GLY A 229 -6.63 2.74 16.67
CA GLY A 229 -6.50 1.34 16.28
C GLY A 229 -5.90 1.19 14.89
N SER A 230 -5.84 -0.06 14.43
CA SER A 230 -5.34 -0.37 13.08
C SER A 230 -6.40 -0.11 11.99
N THR A 231 -6.01 0.00 10.72
CA THR A 231 -6.89 -0.13 9.55
C THR A 231 -6.75 -1.48 8.86
N THR A 232 -5.75 -2.29 9.23
CA THR A 232 -5.53 -3.64 8.71
C THR A 232 -6.62 -4.57 9.23
N GLY A 233 -7.68 -4.73 8.44
CA GLY A 233 -8.83 -5.58 8.77
C GLY A 233 -8.63 -7.06 8.46
N MET A 234 -7.66 -7.41 7.62
CA MET A 234 -7.46 -8.77 7.12
C MET A 234 -5.97 -9.15 7.15
N LEU A 235 -5.68 -10.39 7.53
CA LEU A 235 -4.36 -11.00 7.44
C LEU A 235 -4.43 -12.32 6.66
N PHE A 236 -3.53 -12.47 5.68
CA PHE A 236 -3.32 -13.75 5.02
C PHE A 236 -2.39 -14.62 5.88
N VAL A 237 -2.86 -15.82 6.21
CA VAL A 237 -2.13 -16.80 7.03
C VAL A 237 -2.03 -18.13 6.29
N GLU A 238 -0.86 -18.77 6.36
CA GLU A 238 -0.62 -20.05 5.68
C GLU A 238 -1.37 -21.20 6.36
N THR A 239 -1.39 -21.20 7.70
CA THR A 239 -2.05 -22.23 8.51
C THR A 239 -3.22 -21.62 9.24
N LEU A 240 -4.43 -22.02 8.84
CA LEU A 240 -5.69 -21.66 9.49
C LEU A 240 -6.65 -22.85 9.44
N HIS A 241 -6.80 -23.51 10.58
CA HIS A 241 -7.77 -24.59 10.76
C HIS A 241 -8.44 -24.47 12.10
N TRP A 242 -9.54 -25.18 12.31
CA TRP A 242 -10.12 -25.32 13.64
C TRP A 242 -10.71 -26.71 13.83
N ARG A 243 -10.83 -27.08 15.11
CA ARG A 243 -11.55 -28.29 15.54
C ARG A 243 -12.35 -27.99 16.79
N GLN A 244 -13.49 -28.65 16.92
CA GLN A 244 -14.35 -28.57 18.10
C GLN A 244 -14.31 -29.91 18.85
N GLN A 245 -13.99 -29.87 20.13
CA GLN A 245 -13.97 -31.05 21.00
C GLN A 245 -14.46 -30.66 22.40
N ASP A 246 -15.42 -31.44 22.94
CA ASP A 246 -15.93 -31.29 24.31
C ASP A 246 -16.38 -29.85 24.66
N GLY A 247 -16.95 -29.13 23.69
CA GLY A 247 -17.41 -27.74 23.86
C GLY A 247 -16.31 -26.68 23.76
N VAL A 248 -15.05 -27.07 23.50
CA VAL A 248 -13.93 -26.17 23.28
C VAL A 248 -13.57 -26.12 21.79
N THR A 249 -13.45 -24.92 21.25
CA THR A 249 -12.92 -24.69 19.90
C THR A 249 -11.43 -24.46 19.96
N THR A 250 -10.67 -25.17 19.14
CA THR A 250 -9.23 -25.00 18.96
C THR A 250 -8.96 -24.41 17.60
N LEU A 251 -8.52 -23.15 17.56
CA LEU A 251 -8.01 -22.50 16.35
C LEU A 251 -6.52 -22.87 16.17
N VAL A 252 -6.13 -23.30 14.99
CA VAL A 252 -4.75 -23.70 14.67
C VAL A 252 -4.11 -22.60 13.84
N LEU A 253 -3.00 -22.05 14.34
CA LEU A 253 -2.22 -20.99 13.68
C LEU A 253 -0.76 -21.38 13.55
N GLY A 254 -0.13 -20.96 12.46
CA GLY A 254 1.31 -21.08 12.28
C GLY A 254 2.06 -20.08 13.16
N ALA A 255 3.13 -20.53 13.83
CA ALA A 255 3.95 -19.72 14.72
C ALA A 255 4.47 -18.44 14.06
N GLY A 256 4.73 -18.45 12.75
CA GLY A 256 5.18 -17.28 11.99
C GLY A 256 4.19 -16.11 11.97
N GLN A 257 2.91 -16.35 12.21
CA GLN A 257 1.85 -15.33 12.15
C GLN A 257 1.32 -14.92 13.53
N VAL A 258 1.71 -15.64 14.59
CA VAL A 258 1.20 -15.42 15.95
C VAL A 258 1.39 -13.99 16.43
N HIS A 259 2.57 -13.40 16.18
CA HIS A 259 2.86 -12.05 16.63
C HIS A 259 1.94 -11.01 16.00
N SER A 260 1.82 -11.01 14.66
CA SER A 260 0.97 -10.08 13.92
C SER A 260 -0.51 -10.22 14.28
N VAL A 261 -0.98 -11.45 14.45
CA VAL A 261 -2.37 -11.72 14.88
C VAL A 261 -2.62 -11.18 16.29
N ALA A 262 -1.75 -11.53 17.25
CA ALA A 262 -1.90 -11.11 18.65
C ALA A 262 -1.89 -9.59 18.80
N GLU A 263 -1.00 -8.91 18.08
CA GLU A 263 -0.91 -7.45 18.11
C GLU A 263 -2.15 -6.80 17.49
N LEU A 264 -2.57 -7.25 16.30
CA LEU A 264 -3.71 -6.65 15.60
C LEU A 264 -5.03 -6.90 16.31
N LEU A 265 -5.23 -8.05 16.98
CA LEU A 265 -6.44 -8.31 17.77
C LEU A 265 -6.72 -7.17 18.76
N GLY A 266 -5.70 -6.73 19.51
CA GLY A 266 -5.83 -5.62 20.45
C GLY A 266 -6.14 -4.29 19.75
N LEU A 267 -5.42 -3.98 18.67
CA LEU A 267 -5.57 -2.75 17.88
C LEU A 267 -6.86 -2.69 17.05
N ARG A 268 -7.61 -3.80 16.98
CA ARG A 268 -8.86 -3.91 16.22
C ARG A 268 -10.06 -3.99 17.14
N LEU A 269 -10.10 -5.04 17.97
CA LEU A 269 -11.31 -5.34 18.75
C LEU A 269 -11.56 -4.30 19.84
N ARG A 270 -10.51 -3.75 20.47
CA ARG A 270 -10.67 -2.65 21.46
C ARG A 270 -11.17 -1.35 20.82
N HIS A 271 -11.08 -1.24 19.51
CA HIS A 271 -11.60 -0.11 18.72
C HIS A 271 -12.93 -0.45 18.04
N GLY A 272 -13.59 -1.54 18.43
CA GLY A 272 -14.89 -1.93 17.90
C GLY A 272 -14.85 -2.39 16.44
N LYS A 273 -13.69 -2.82 15.94
CA LYS A 273 -13.52 -3.25 14.55
C LYS A 273 -13.08 -4.72 14.49
N PRO A 274 -13.60 -5.54 13.56
CA PRO A 274 -13.22 -6.95 13.44
C PRO A 274 -11.82 -7.12 12.82
N LEU A 275 -11.22 -8.29 13.04
CA LEU A 275 -10.01 -8.77 12.36
C LEU A 275 -10.29 -10.12 11.71
N GLU A 276 -10.03 -10.22 10.42
CA GLU A 276 -10.22 -11.41 9.61
C GLU A 276 -8.87 -12.09 9.34
N LEU A 277 -8.80 -13.40 9.55
CA LEU A 277 -7.69 -14.26 9.15
C LEU A 277 -8.15 -15.08 7.96
N VAL A 278 -7.40 -15.05 6.87
CA VAL A 278 -7.75 -15.73 5.62
C VAL A 278 -6.62 -16.65 5.20
N SER A 279 -6.95 -17.89 4.87
CA SER A 279 -6.09 -18.81 4.13
C SER A 279 -6.69 -19.10 2.76
N GLY A 280 -6.03 -19.93 1.94
CA GLY A 280 -6.52 -20.25 0.60
C GLY A 280 -7.90 -20.94 0.57
N GLU A 281 -8.33 -21.54 1.68
CA GLU A 281 -9.57 -22.33 1.76
C GLU A 281 -10.49 -21.95 2.92
N ARG A 282 -10.02 -21.15 3.88
CA ARG A 282 -10.75 -20.88 5.12
C ARG A 282 -10.62 -19.44 5.58
N GLN A 283 -11.63 -18.97 6.30
CA GLN A 283 -11.65 -17.65 6.92
C GLN A 283 -12.08 -17.72 8.39
N TRP A 284 -11.46 -16.90 9.23
CA TRP A 284 -11.82 -16.76 10.64
C TRP A 284 -11.89 -15.28 11.01
N THR A 285 -13.07 -14.81 11.37
CA THR A 285 -13.31 -13.45 11.83
C THR A 285 -13.34 -13.40 13.35
N PHE A 286 -12.40 -12.67 13.94
CA PHE A 286 -12.52 -12.20 15.31
C PHE A 286 -13.33 -10.91 15.35
N ALA A 287 -14.34 -10.86 16.20
CA ALA A 287 -15.22 -9.71 16.35
C ALA A 287 -15.24 -9.18 17.80
N PRO A 288 -15.42 -7.86 17.98
CA PRO A 288 -15.56 -7.28 19.31
C PRO A 288 -16.93 -7.61 19.92
N GLY A 289 -17.00 -7.82 21.22
CA GLY A 289 -18.26 -7.98 21.94
C GLY A 289 -18.08 -8.58 23.33
N GLY A 290 -19.21 -8.81 24.02
CA GLY A 290 -19.23 -9.45 25.35
C GLY A 290 -19.22 -10.97 25.25
N ALA A 291 -18.89 -11.64 26.36
CA ALA A 291 -18.78 -13.10 26.45
C ALA A 291 -20.07 -13.88 26.09
N GLU A 292 -21.24 -13.24 26.13
CA GLU A 292 -22.54 -13.83 25.77
C GLU A 292 -22.90 -13.67 24.28
N ALA A 293 -22.05 -13.02 23.49
CA ALA A 293 -22.33 -12.76 22.09
C ALA A 293 -22.18 -14.02 21.22
N ALA A 294 -22.97 -14.09 20.15
CA ALA A 294 -23.06 -15.27 19.30
C ALA A 294 -21.76 -15.55 18.54
N THR A 295 -21.31 -16.80 18.60
CA THR A 295 -20.26 -17.38 17.75
C THR A 295 -20.91 -18.27 16.69
N ALA A 296 -20.42 -18.21 15.45
CA ALA A 296 -20.87 -19.09 14.37
C ALA A 296 -19.67 -19.79 13.76
N ILE A 297 -19.76 -21.11 13.54
CA ILE A 297 -18.70 -21.90 12.93
C ILE A 297 -19.36 -22.81 11.89
N ASP A 298 -18.81 -22.80 10.70
CA ASP A 298 -19.10 -23.74 9.63
C ASP A 298 -17.79 -24.44 9.18
N ASP A 299 -17.80 -25.04 7.98
CA ASP A 299 -16.69 -25.85 7.47
C ASP A 299 -15.50 -25.01 6.99
N ASP A 300 -15.76 -23.84 6.40
CA ASP A 300 -14.78 -22.97 5.73
C ASP A 300 -14.72 -21.54 6.31
N SER A 301 -15.59 -21.23 7.25
CA SER A 301 -15.77 -19.92 7.85
C SER A 301 -16.09 -20.02 9.35
N ALA A 302 -15.57 -19.05 10.10
CA ALA A 302 -15.87 -18.91 11.52
C ALA A 302 -15.98 -17.44 11.88
N TYR A 303 -16.96 -17.12 12.73
CA TYR A 303 -17.15 -15.83 13.35
C TYR A 303 -17.10 -16.01 14.86
N TRP A 304 -16.11 -15.40 15.50
CA TRP A 304 -15.84 -15.57 16.92
C TRP A 304 -15.79 -14.23 17.65
N VAL A 305 -16.70 -14.03 18.59
CA VAL A 305 -16.63 -12.88 19.48
C VAL A 305 -15.62 -13.14 20.60
N LEU A 306 -14.65 -12.24 20.73
CA LEU A 306 -13.58 -12.34 21.72
C LEU A 306 -13.74 -11.23 22.77
N ASP A 307 -13.81 -11.62 24.03
CA ASP A 307 -13.93 -10.72 25.17
C ASP A 307 -12.57 -10.16 25.61
N GLU A 308 -12.57 -9.22 26.56
CA GLU A 308 -11.33 -8.56 27.01
C GLU A 308 -10.36 -9.55 27.69
N ALA A 309 -10.87 -10.58 28.38
CA ALA A 309 -10.03 -11.62 28.95
C ALA A 309 -9.32 -12.43 27.86
N GLY A 310 -10.04 -12.82 26.80
CA GLY A 310 -9.49 -13.47 25.62
C GLY A 310 -8.49 -12.60 24.87
N LEU A 311 -8.75 -11.30 24.75
CA LEU A 311 -7.80 -10.34 24.17
C LEU A 311 -6.52 -10.22 25.00
N GLN A 312 -6.63 -10.15 26.32
CA GLN A 312 -5.46 -10.10 27.21
C GLN A 312 -4.64 -11.40 27.12
N ALA A 313 -5.29 -12.56 27.02
CA ALA A 313 -4.63 -13.84 26.81
C ALA A 313 -3.96 -13.90 25.42
N ALA A 314 -4.63 -13.41 24.37
CA ALA A 314 -4.08 -13.37 23.02
C ALA A 314 -2.83 -12.47 22.92
N ALA A 315 -2.81 -11.33 23.63
CA ALA A 315 -1.64 -10.45 23.68
C ALA A 315 -0.39 -11.11 24.30
N ALA A 316 -0.57 -12.15 25.12
CA ALA A 316 0.51 -12.91 25.74
C ALA A 316 0.84 -14.22 24.98
N LEU A 317 0.22 -14.45 23.82
CA LEU A 317 0.36 -15.68 23.04
C LEU A 317 1.80 -15.85 22.53
N PRO A 318 2.53 -16.90 22.95
CA PRO A 318 3.90 -17.09 22.47
C PRO A 318 3.88 -17.74 21.08
N ALA A 319 4.77 -17.28 20.20
CA ALA A 319 5.02 -17.87 18.89
C ALA A 319 5.85 -19.18 18.99
N ARG A 320 5.40 -20.12 19.82
CA ARG A 320 6.06 -21.42 20.05
C ARG A 320 5.04 -22.54 20.08
N ARG A 321 5.42 -23.74 19.64
CA ARG A 321 4.53 -24.90 19.62
C ARG A 321 3.83 -25.11 20.96
N GLY A 322 2.51 -25.23 20.94
CA GLY A 322 1.71 -25.47 22.14
C GLY A 322 0.24 -25.14 21.96
N VAL A 323 -0.55 -25.38 23.00
CA VAL A 323 -1.96 -25.03 23.05
C VAL A 323 -2.17 -24.01 24.16
N TYR A 324 -2.77 -22.87 23.81
CA TYR A 324 -2.90 -21.71 24.68
C TYR A 324 -4.38 -21.32 24.81
N PRO A 325 -4.97 -21.44 26.00
CA PRO A 325 -6.35 -21.03 26.21
C PRO A 325 -6.46 -19.50 26.11
N LEU A 326 -7.45 -19.01 25.36
CA LEU A 326 -7.84 -17.60 25.40
C LEU A 326 -8.95 -17.38 26.43
N ASN A 327 -9.93 -18.28 26.45
CA ASN A 327 -10.98 -18.33 27.46
C ASN A 327 -11.49 -19.78 27.63
N ALA A 328 -12.63 -19.97 28.30
CA ALA A 328 -13.18 -21.30 28.56
C ALA A 328 -13.62 -22.06 27.30
N ALA A 329 -13.94 -21.36 26.20
CA ALA A 329 -14.50 -21.93 24.98
C ALA A 329 -13.55 -21.87 23.77
N LEU A 330 -12.48 -21.07 23.82
CA LEU A 330 -11.50 -20.91 22.75
C LEU A 330 -10.07 -21.08 23.25
N GLN A 331 -9.31 -21.87 22.50
CA GLN A 331 -7.85 -21.97 22.62
C GLN A 331 -7.18 -21.88 21.24
N ILE A 332 -5.94 -21.43 21.21
CA ILE A 332 -5.10 -21.41 20.01
C ILE A 332 -4.03 -22.51 20.13
N GLU A 333 -4.02 -23.43 19.18
CA GLU A 333 -2.88 -24.31 18.94
C GLU A 333 -1.90 -23.62 17.98
N VAL A 334 -0.69 -23.36 18.47
CA VAL A 334 0.39 -22.85 17.65
C VAL A 334 1.19 -24.04 17.13
N VAL A 335 1.31 -24.14 15.80
CA VAL A 335 2.11 -25.15 15.11
C VAL A 335 3.32 -24.49 14.43
N PRO A 336 4.45 -25.21 14.25
CA PRO A 336 5.60 -24.60 13.61
C PRO A 336 5.33 -24.20 12.17
N THR A 337 5.91 -23.09 11.74
CA THR A 337 5.87 -22.61 10.36
C THR A 337 7.17 -22.97 9.65
N GLN A 338 7.07 -23.59 8.48
CA GLN A 338 8.23 -23.92 7.65
C GLN A 338 8.45 -22.82 6.59
N LEU A 339 9.50 -22.04 6.74
CA LEU A 339 9.95 -21.11 5.70
C LEU A 339 10.58 -21.91 4.56
N ARG A 340 10.06 -21.72 3.35
CA ARG A 340 10.53 -22.42 2.14
C ARG A 340 11.24 -21.48 1.18
N ASP A 341 12.19 -22.01 0.43
CA ASP A 341 12.81 -21.30 -0.71
C ASP A 341 11.86 -21.28 -1.92
N GLY A 342 12.22 -20.54 -2.96
CA GLY A 342 11.47 -20.52 -4.23
C GLY A 342 11.42 -21.86 -4.98
N LYS A 343 12.08 -22.91 -4.47
CA LYS A 343 12.04 -24.30 -4.98
C LYS A 343 11.23 -25.22 -4.05
N GLY A 344 10.62 -24.69 -2.98
CA GLY A 344 9.80 -25.43 -2.03
C GLY A 344 10.57 -26.15 -0.92
N ASN A 345 11.90 -26.03 -0.86
CA ASN A 345 12.72 -26.65 0.18
C ASN A 345 12.59 -25.88 1.48
N VAL A 346 12.48 -26.58 2.61
CA VAL A 346 12.45 -25.95 3.93
C VAL A 346 13.83 -25.34 4.23
N ILE A 347 13.89 -24.02 4.36
CA ILE A 347 15.09 -23.27 4.75
C ILE A 347 15.18 -23.17 6.28
N ARG A 348 14.04 -22.98 6.95
CA ARG A 348 13.99 -22.70 8.40
C ARG A 348 12.63 -23.06 8.98
N GLU A 349 12.62 -23.48 10.24
CA GLU A 349 11.40 -23.69 11.03
C GLU A 349 11.28 -22.61 12.12
N ILE A 350 10.08 -22.07 12.31
CA ILE A 350 9.74 -21.11 13.37
C ILE A 350 8.75 -21.80 14.32
N GLY A 351 9.02 -21.75 15.62
CA GLY A 351 8.06 -22.09 16.68
C GLY A 351 8.22 -23.46 17.30
#